data_AF-A0A943MTC3-F1
#
_entry.id   AF-A0A943MTC3-F1
#
_cell.length_a   1.000
_cell.length_b   1.000
_cell.length_c   1.000
_cell.angle_alpha   90.00
_cell.angle_beta   90.00
_cell.angle_gamma   90.00
#
_symmetry.space_group_name_H-M   'P 1'
#
loop_
_entity.id
_entity.type
_entity.pdbx_description
1 polymer ?
#
loop_
_entity_poly.entity_id
_entity_poly.type
_entity_poly.pdbx_seq_one_letter_code
_entity_poly.pdbx_strand_id
1 'polypeptide(L)'
;ETQKAAPKVNAYKLRKEREAAIRKDRAALRRLETQIEETEQAIANTEAELENPEVASDYQATIELAQKLEELRVKNDELFLEWSTLSEKLGE
;
A
#
# COMPACT_ATOMS: atom_id res chain seq x y z
N GLU A 1 -36.75 -39.97 4.15
CA GLU A 1 -36.45 -38.98 5.22
C GLU A 1 -36.21 -37.61 4.60
N THR A 2 -36.78 -36.59 5.23
CA THR A 2 -36.91 -35.22 4.74
C THR A 2 -35.56 -34.49 4.77
N GLN A 3 -35.11 -34.05 3.59
CA GLN A 3 -33.96 -33.14 3.47
C GLN A 3 -34.30 -31.81 4.17
N LYS A 4 -33.69 -31.57 5.33
CA LYS A 4 -33.71 -30.27 6.01
C LYS A 4 -33.00 -29.24 5.12
N ALA A 5 -33.78 -28.46 4.38
CA ALA A 5 -33.28 -27.27 3.71
C ALA A 5 -32.80 -26.27 4.77
N ALA A 6 -31.47 -26.11 4.89
CA ALA A 6 -30.88 -25.06 5.70
C ALA A 6 -31.44 -23.68 5.26
N PRO A 7 -31.69 -22.75 6.19
CA PRO A 7 -32.44 -21.53 5.88
C PRO A 7 -31.66 -20.66 4.89
N LYS A 8 -32.26 -20.43 3.70
CA LYS A 8 -31.75 -19.59 2.59
C LYS A 8 -31.21 -18.21 3.03
N VAL A 9 -31.66 -17.70 4.18
CA VAL A 9 -31.25 -16.41 4.75
C VAL A 9 -29.77 -16.40 5.16
N ASN A 10 -29.21 -17.54 5.60
CA ASN A 10 -27.82 -17.61 6.06
C ASN A 10 -26.83 -17.52 4.88
N ALA A 11 -27.15 -18.14 3.74
CA ALA A 11 -26.33 -18.06 2.52
C ALA A 11 -26.35 -16.66 1.87
N TYR A 12 -27.50 -15.97 1.87
CA TYR A 12 -27.61 -14.62 1.31
C TYR A 12 -26.83 -13.58 2.12
N LYS A 13 -26.93 -13.63 3.46
CA LYS A 13 -26.16 -12.74 4.35
C LYS A 13 -24.66 -12.98 4.19
N LEU A 14 -24.23 -14.25 4.19
CA LEU A 14 -22.83 -14.62 4.00
C LEU A 14 -22.27 -14.12 2.67
N ARG A 15 -23.05 -14.19 1.58
CA ARG A 15 -22.65 -13.65 0.27
C ARG A 15 -22.47 -12.14 0.31
N LYS A 16 -23.41 -11.42 0.91
CA LYS A 16 -23.35 -9.95 1.02
C LYS A 16 -22.17 -9.47 1.88
N GLU A 17 -21.88 -10.20 2.97
CA GLU A 17 -20.71 -9.92 3.83
C GLU A 17 -19.39 -10.15 3.09
N ARG A 18 -19.28 -11.24 2.31
CA ARG A 18 -18.11 -11.49 1.45
C ARG A 18 -17.93 -10.39 0.41
N GLU A 19 -19.00 -9.98 -0.27
CA GLU A 19 -18.94 -8.88 -1.25
C GLU A 19 -18.52 -7.55 -0.60
N ALA A 20 -18.99 -7.27 0.62
CA ALA A 20 -18.57 -6.07 1.36
C ALA A 20 -17.09 -6.13 1.76
N ALA A 21 -16.60 -7.30 2.20
CA ALA A 21 -15.19 -7.52 2.54
C ALA A 21 -14.29 -7.31 1.30
N ILE A 22 -14.65 -7.88 0.15
CA ILE A 22 -13.91 -7.71 -1.10
C ILE A 22 -13.88 -6.23 -1.52
N ARG A 23 -15.00 -5.49 -1.39
CA ARG A 23 -15.01 -4.05 -1.70
C ARG A 23 -14.09 -3.26 -0.77
N LYS A 24 -14.06 -3.60 0.51
CA LYS A 24 -13.18 -2.98 1.50
C LYS A 24 -11.72 -3.24 1.17
N ASP A 25 -11.38 -4.49 0.88
CA ASP A 25 -10.02 -4.90 0.53
C ASP A 25 -9.57 -4.21 -0.77
N ARG A 26 -10.42 -4.16 -1.81
CA ARG A 26 -10.13 -3.38 -3.04
C ARG A 26 -9.95 -1.88 -2.80
N ALA A 27 -10.68 -1.31 -1.84
CA ALA A 27 -10.51 0.09 -1.47
C ALA A 27 -9.20 0.33 -0.70
N ALA A 28 -8.75 -0.65 0.10
CA ALA A 28 -7.45 -0.61 0.74
C ALA A 28 -6.32 -0.75 -0.28
N LEU A 29 -6.45 -1.66 -1.27
CA LEU A 29 -5.49 -1.82 -2.36
C LEU A 29 -5.24 -0.50 -3.09
N ARG A 30 -6.30 0.19 -3.51
CA ARG A 30 -6.19 1.52 -4.15
C ARG A 30 -5.50 2.58 -3.28
N ARG A 31 -5.68 2.51 -1.96
CA ARG A 31 -4.99 3.43 -1.04
C ARG A 31 -3.52 3.10 -0.91
N LEU A 32 -3.15 1.82 -0.96
CA LEU A 32 -1.76 1.40 -0.97
C LEU A 32 -1.10 1.86 -2.27
N GLU A 33 -1.75 1.69 -3.42
CA GLU A 33 -1.27 2.19 -4.71
C GLU A 33 -1.01 3.70 -4.68
N THR A 34 -1.96 4.51 -4.18
CA THR A 34 -1.75 5.96 -4.03
C THR A 34 -0.60 6.29 -3.08
N GLN A 35 -0.48 5.59 -1.94
CA GLN A 35 0.61 5.84 -0.99
C GLN A 35 1.98 5.45 -1.55
N ILE A 36 2.05 4.39 -2.35
CA ILE A 36 3.26 3.99 -3.08
C ILE A 36 3.63 5.10 -4.05
N GLU A 37 2.71 5.55 -4.92
CA GLU A 37 2.96 6.62 -5.89
C GLU A 37 3.42 7.92 -5.22
N GLU A 38 2.78 8.32 -4.10
CA GLU A 38 3.20 9.47 -3.30
C GLU A 38 4.60 9.30 -2.69
N THR A 39 4.93 8.08 -2.22
CA THR A 39 6.24 7.78 -1.62
C THR A 39 7.33 7.74 -2.68
N GLU A 40 7.07 7.15 -3.84
CA GLU A 40 7.96 7.16 -5.01
C GLU A 40 8.23 8.57 -5.50
N GLN A 41 7.21 9.43 -5.55
CA GLN A 41 7.40 10.84 -5.90
C GLN A 41 8.25 11.58 -4.84
N ALA A 42 8.06 11.28 -3.56
CA ALA A 42 8.89 11.86 -2.49
C ALA A 42 10.34 11.39 -2.56
N ILE A 43 10.59 10.12 -2.92
CA ILE A 43 11.92 9.57 -3.20
C ILE A 43 12.57 10.34 -4.33
N ALA A 44 11.90 10.45 -5.49
CA ALA A 44 12.43 11.15 -6.66
C ALA A 44 12.76 12.63 -6.37
N ASN A 45 11.89 13.32 -5.61
CA ASN A 45 12.15 14.70 -5.21
C ASN A 45 13.36 14.81 -4.27
N THR A 46 13.51 13.90 -3.31
CA THR A 46 14.64 13.88 -2.37
C THR A 46 15.95 13.56 -3.09
N GLU A 47 15.93 12.66 -4.06
CA GLU A 47 17.09 12.38 -4.93
C GLU A 47 17.48 13.61 -5.75
N ALA A 48 16.52 14.31 -6.35
CA ALA A 48 16.78 15.55 -7.07
C ALA A 48 17.35 16.67 -6.18
N GLU A 49 16.91 16.76 -4.91
CA GLU A 49 17.48 17.69 -3.93
C GLU A 49 18.93 17.33 -3.58
N LEU A 50 19.25 16.05 -3.43
CA LEU A 50 20.61 15.57 -3.19
C LEU A 50 21.56 15.84 -4.37
N GLU A 51 21.04 15.87 -5.60
CA GLU A 51 21.81 16.23 -6.79
C GLU A 51 22.09 17.74 -6.89
N ASN A 52 21.44 18.57 -6.09
CA ASN A 52 21.66 20.01 -6.09
C ASN A 52 23.07 20.34 -5.55
N PRO A 53 23.94 21.03 -6.32
CA PRO A 53 25.29 21.39 -5.88
C PRO A 53 25.34 22.19 -4.57
N GLU A 54 24.31 22.99 -4.27
CA GLU A 54 24.24 23.74 -3.02
C GLU A 54 24.09 22.80 -1.81
N VAL A 55 23.22 21.80 -1.93
CA VAL A 55 23.00 20.77 -0.91
C VAL A 55 24.22 19.87 -0.78
N ALA A 56 24.81 19.43 -1.90
CA ALA A 56 26.00 18.58 -1.91
C ALA A 56 27.23 19.26 -1.26
N SER A 57 27.26 20.59 -1.24
CA SER A 57 28.31 21.36 -0.55
C SER A 57 28.09 21.44 0.97
N ASP A 58 26.85 21.24 1.43
CA ASP A 58 26.49 21.12 2.84
C ASP A 58 26.43 19.64 3.24
N TYR A 59 27.49 19.20 3.91
CA TYR A 59 27.63 17.82 4.36
C TYR A 59 26.51 17.39 5.34
N GLN A 60 26.04 18.30 6.19
CA GLN A 60 24.97 17.98 7.14
C GLN A 60 23.64 17.82 6.41
N ALA A 61 23.30 18.75 5.51
CA ALA A 61 22.09 18.65 4.70
C ALA A 61 22.08 17.39 3.83
N THR A 62 23.23 17.03 3.25
CA THR A 62 23.39 15.80 2.46
C THR A 62 23.11 14.55 3.29
N ILE A 63 23.65 14.46 4.52
CA ILE A 63 23.40 13.31 5.41
C ILE A 63 21.92 13.22 5.79
N GLU A 64 21.29 14.33 6.17
CA GLU A 64 19.88 14.34 6.57
C GLU A 64 18.96 13.90 5.43
N LEU A 65 19.21 14.39 4.22
CA LEU A 65 18.45 13.99 3.03
C LEU A 65 18.72 12.54 2.65
N ALA A 66 19.96 12.05 2.78
CA ALA A 66 20.27 10.63 2.53
C ALA A 66 19.59 9.70 3.55
N GLN A 67 19.53 10.09 4.83
CA GLN A 67 18.78 9.34 5.85
C GLN A 67 17.28 9.31 5.54
N LYS A 68 16.71 10.48 5.23
CA LYS A 68 15.30 10.59 4.82
C LYS A 68 14.99 9.76 3.58
N LEU A 69 15.88 9.74 2.59
CA LEU A 69 15.75 8.93 1.38
C LEU A 69 15.70 7.44 1.72
N GLU A 70 16.57 6.97 2.61
CA GLU A 70 16.58 5.57 3.05
C GLU A 70 15.27 5.21 3.79
N GLU A 71 14.80 6.08 4.70
CA GLU A 71 13.51 5.88 5.39
C GLU A 71 12.33 5.80 4.42
N LEU A 72 12.32 6.66 3.39
CA LEU A 72 11.29 6.64 2.35
C LEU A 72 11.34 5.35 1.52
N ARG A 73 12.55 4.85 1.19
CA ARG A 73 12.72 3.59 0.46
C ARG A 73 12.23 2.39 1.27
N VAL A 74 12.62 2.31 2.54
CA VAL A 74 12.13 1.26 3.46
C VAL A 74 10.61 1.31 3.56
N LYS A 75 10.02 2.50 3.73
CA LYS A 75 8.56 2.66 3.75
C LYS A 75 7.92 2.22 2.44
N ASN A 76 8.51 2.53 1.29
CA ASN A 76 7.99 2.12 -0.01
C ASN A 76 7.97 0.59 -0.13
N ASP A 77 9.05 -0.07 0.29
CA ASP A 77 9.15 -1.54 0.29
C ASP A 77 8.09 -2.18 1.21
N GLU A 78 7.85 -1.61 2.40
CA GLU A 78 6.79 -2.06 3.29
C GLU A 78 5.39 -1.93 2.67
N LEU A 79 5.11 -0.80 2.02
CA LEU A 79 3.85 -0.56 1.32
C LEU A 79 3.66 -1.53 0.15
N PHE A 80 4.72 -1.80 -0.62
CA PHE A 80 4.70 -2.78 -1.70
C PHE A 80 4.45 -4.20 -1.19
N LEU A 81 5.03 -4.57 -0.04
CA LEU A 81 4.79 -5.87 0.58
C LEU A 81 3.33 -6.01 1.04
N GLU A 82 2.77 -4.97 1.66
CA GLU A 82 1.36 -4.95 2.06
C GLU A 82 0.44 -5.03 0.83
N TRP A 83 0.75 -4.25 -0.21
CA TRP A 83 0.01 -4.28 -1.47
C TRP A 83 0.07 -5.66 -2.12
N SER A 84 1.24 -6.28 -2.20
CA SER A 84 1.44 -7.61 -2.79
C SER A 84 0.63 -8.67 -2.04
N THR A 85 0.68 -8.65 -0.70
CA THR A 85 -0.09 -9.57 0.15
C THR A 85 -1.60 -9.39 -0.06
N LEU A 86 -2.07 -8.14 -0.17
CA LEU A 86 -3.48 -7.84 -0.37
C LEU A 86 -3.95 -8.17 -1.80
N SER A 87 -3.11 -7.95 -2.80
CA SER A 87 -3.35 -8.32 -4.21
C SER A 87 -3.50 -9.82 -4.35
N GLU A 88 -2.56 -10.60 -3.78
CA GLU A 88 -2.61 -12.07 -3.79
C GLU A 88 -3.88 -12.59 -3.10
N LYS A 89 -4.26 -11.99 -1.97
CA LYS A 89 -5.51 -12.32 -1.27
C LYS A 89 -6.76 -12.06 -2.14
N LEU A 90 -6.73 -11.02 -2.96
CA LEU A 90 -7.83 -10.65 -3.86
C LEU A 90 -7.81 -11.45 -5.18
N GLY A 91 -6.68 -12.07 -5.52
CA GLY A 91 -6.46 -12.77 -6.78
C GLY A 91 -6.29 -11.84 -7.98
N GLU A 92 -5.82 -10.62 -7.73
CA GLU A 92 -5.34 -9.68 -8.77
C GLU A 92 -3.86 -9.96 -9.05
#